data_AF-A0A7S1QAD4-F1
#
_entry.id   AF-A0A7S1QAD4-F1
#
_cell.length_a   1.000
_cell.length_b   1.000
_cell.length_c   1.000
_cell.angle_alpha   90.00
_cell.angle_beta   90.00
_cell.angle_gamma   90.00
#
_symmetry.space_group_name_H-M   'P 1'
#
loop_
_entity.id
_entity.type
_entity.pdbx_description
1 polymer ?
#
loop_
_entity_poly.entity_id
_entity_poly.type
_entity_poly.pdbx_seq_one_letter_code
_entity_poly.pdbx_strand_id
1 'polypeptide(L)'
;AISTAQMDNAMKRHLLRSKLKRMRPAFEELFKELDAATNGNGVLEIRAVVEAFKAGVEIPKEIRAYVNRSRLLDFFDLLDQNADGALTQTEFVDGLSCLVLSDVPVEMMQILHVLRSMRRGIALLTDSKMGCAGLQTASLPLLSSAALGEFPQRRKDSAGSSATTPLEPVRARDEVPCSVEQVEI
;
A
#
# COMPACT_ATOMS: atom_id res chain seq x y z
N ALA A 1 -3.86 -22.64 36.31
CA ALA A 1 -4.55 -22.00 35.17
C ALA A 1 -3.61 -21.12 34.32
N ILE A 2 -2.68 -20.34 34.88
CA ILE A 2 -1.80 -19.45 34.08
C ILE A 2 -0.73 -20.22 33.27
N SER A 3 -0.21 -21.33 33.81
CA SER A 3 0.85 -22.12 33.16
C SER A 3 0.44 -22.76 31.83
N THR A 4 -0.81 -23.22 31.69
CA THR A 4 -1.32 -23.82 30.46
C THR A 4 -1.44 -22.81 29.32
N ALA A 5 -1.89 -21.59 29.62
CA ALA A 5 -2.01 -20.52 28.62
C ALA A 5 -0.67 -20.10 28.02
N GLN A 6 0.43 -20.15 28.80
CA GLN A 6 1.77 -19.85 28.30
C GLN A 6 2.26 -20.92 27.32
N MET A 7 2.02 -22.20 27.63
CA MET A 7 2.39 -23.31 26.75
C MET A 7 1.64 -23.24 25.42
N ASP A 8 0.33 -22.94 25.45
CA ASP A 8 -0.49 -22.81 24.25
C ASP A 8 0.00 -21.69 23.34
N ASN A 9 0.36 -20.53 23.92
CA ASN A 9 0.88 -19.41 23.15
C ASN A 9 2.26 -19.70 22.53
N ALA A 10 3.14 -20.39 23.26
CA ALA A 10 4.42 -20.82 22.72
C ALA A 10 4.24 -21.81 21.55
N MET A 11 3.34 -22.77 21.70
CA MET A 11 3.02 -23.75 20.67
C MET A 11 2.41 -23.08 19.43
N LYS A 12 1.46 -22.17 19.59
CA LYS A 12 0.88 -21.39 18.47
C LYS A 12 1.95 -20.62 17.70
N ARG A 13 2.84 -19.92 18.39
CA ARG A 13 3.96 -19.19 17.76
C ARG A 13 4.89 -20.13 16.99
N HIS A 14 5.16 -21.31 17.54
CA HIS A 14 6.00 -22.31 16.88
C HIS A 14 5.37 -22.83 15.57
N LEU A 15 4.06 -23.13 15.58
CA LEU A 15 3.32 -23.57 14.39
C LEU A 15 3.34 -22.49 13.30
N LEU A 16 3.08 -21.24 13.70
CA LEU A 16 3.10 -20.09 12.81
C LEU A 16 4.47 -19.87 12.15
N ARG A 17 5.56 -19.95 12.93
CA ARG A 17 6.93 -19.86 12.38
C ARG A 17 7.26 -20.99 11.42
N SER A 18 6.83 -22.21 11.73
CA SER A 18 7.04 -23.38 10.85
C SER A 18 6.27 -23.24 9.54
N LYS A 19 5.04 -22.71 9.60
CA LYS A 19 4.24 -22.40 8.41
C LYS A 19 4.92 -21.37 7.53
N LEU A 20 5.43 -20.27 8.12
CA LEU A 20 6.18 -19.27 7.38
C LEU A 20 7.43 -19.82 6.69
N LYS A 21 8.23 -20.63 7.40
CA LYS A 21 9.43 -21.24 6.81
C LYS A 21 9.11 -22.07 5.57
N ARG A 22 7.92 -22.69 5.51
CA ARG A 22 7.45 -23.45 4.36
C ARG A 22 6.96 -22.56 3.21
N MET A 23 6.33 -21.42 3.53
CA MET A 23 5.77 -20.51 2.53
C MET A 23 6.79 -19.53 1.95
N ARG A 24 7.87 -19.23 2.69
CA ARG A 24 8.93 -18.33 2.27
C ARG A 24 9.48 -18.60 0.86
N PRO A 25 9.87 -19.84 0.46
CA PRO A 25 10.37 -20.10 -0.88
C PRO A 25 9.33 -19.76 -1.96
N ALA A 26 8.04 -20.00 -1.72
CA ALA A 26 6.98 -19.65 -2.66
C ALA A 26 6.83 -18.13 -2.83
N PHE A 27 7.08 -17.34 -1.78
CA PHE A 27 7.13 -15.87 -1.91
C PHE A 27 8.33 -15.41 -2.72
N GLU A 28 9.49 -16.05 -2.53
CA GLU A 28 10.71 -15.74 -3.28
C GLU A 28 10.58 -16.12 -4.76
N GLU A 29 9.92 -17.23 -5.08
CA GLU A 29 9.57 -17.63 -6.45
C GLU A 29 8.61 -16.65 -7.11
N LEU A 30 7.50 -16.32 -6.43
CA LEU A 30 6.55 -15.32 -6.91
C LEU A 30 7.22 -13.95 -7.18
N PHE A 31 8.12 -13.53 -6.29
CA PHE A 31 8.88 -12.29 -6.49
C PHE A 31 9.73 -12.36 -7.76
N LYS A 32 10.45 -13.47 -7.98
CA LYS A 32 11.28 -13.66 -9.18
C LYS A 32 10.43 -13.65 -10.46
N GLU A 33 9.25 -14.25 -10.44
CA GLU A 33 8.33 -14.25 -11.58
C GLU A 33 7.83 -12.84 -11.90
N LEU A 34 7.43 -12.08 -10.87
CA LEU A 34 6.99 -10.69 -11.03
C LEU A 34 8.13 -9.76 -11.51
N ASP A 35 9.34 -9.96 -10.99
CA ASP A 35 10.51 -9.18 -11.36
C ASP A 35 10.95 -9.49 -12.79
N ALA A 36 10.96 -10.78 -13.17
CA ALA A 36 11.25 -11.23 -14.53
C ALA A 36 10.22 -10.74 -15.56
N ALA A 37 8.95 -10.60 -15.16
CA ALA A 37 7.91 -10.03 -16.02
C ALA A 37 8.06 -8.52 -16.22
N THR A 38 8.79 -7.85 -15.33
CA THR A 38 8.99 -6.41 -15.33
C THR A 38 10.33 -6.04 -15.99
N ASN A 39 11.40 -6.03 -15.21
CA ASN A 39 12.71 -5.52 -15.61
C ASN A 39 13.87 -6.41 -15.13
N GLY A 40 13.64 -7.31 -14.17
CA GLY A 40 14.68 -8.16 -13.58
C GLY A 40 15.73 -7.38 -12.77
N ASN A 41 15.36 -6.24 -12.18
CA ASN A 41 16.29 -5.37 -11.45
C ASN A 41 16.29 -5.65 -9.93
N GLY A 42 15.51 -6.65 -9.47
CA GLY A 42 15.37 -6.98 -8.06
C GLY A 42 14.48 -6.02 -7.29
N VAL A 43 13.70 -5.17 -7.98
CA VAL A 43 12.83 -4.16 -7.38
C VAL A 43 11.47 -4.16 -8.09
N LEU A 44 10.40 -4.35 -7.32
CA LEU A 44 9.05 -4.36 -7.85
C LEU A 44 8.39 -2.99 -7.70
N GLU A 45 8.19 -2.30 -8.82
CA GLU A 45 7.37 -1.09 -8.85
C GLU A 45 5.87 -1.45 -8.89
N ILE A 46 5.06 -0.71 -8.12
CA ILE A 46 3.60 -0.95 -8.01
C ILE A 46 2.93 -1.01 -9.39
N ARG A 47 3.30 -0.10 -10.29
CA ARG A 47 2.71 0.00 -11.64
C ARG A 47 2.98 -1.25 -12.46
N ALA A 48 4.23 -1.69 -12.47
CA ALA A 48 4.64 -2.87 -13.23
C ALA A 48 3.99 -4.14 -12.69
N VAL A 49 3.84 -4.24 -11.37
CA VAL A 49 3.16 -5.38 -10.76
C VAL A 49 1.69 -5.47 -11.20
N VAL A 50 0.99 -4.33 -11.26
CA VAL A 50 -0.39 -4.29 -11.79
C VAL A 50 -0.46 -4.76 -13.24
N GLU A 51 0.52 -4.39 -14.06
CA GLU A 51 0.62 -4.84 -15.46
C GLU A 51 0.91 -6.33 -15.56
N ALA A 52 1.82 -6.86 -14.74
CA ALA A 52 2.09 -8.29 -14.65
C ALA A 52 0.83 -9.11 -14.28
N PHE A 53 0.02 -8.61 -13.35
CA PHE A 53 -1.26 -9.25 -13.01
C PHE A 53 -2.30 -9.18 -14.13
N LYS A 54 -2.29 -8.12 -14.93
CA LYS A 54 -3.13 -8.02 -16.13
C LYS A 54 -2.65 -8.95 -17.24
N ALA A 55 -1.34 -9.16 -17.34
CA ALA A 55 -0.71 -10.09 -18.28
C ALA A 55 -0.98 -11.57 -17.94
N GLY A 56 -1.53 -11.85 -16.76
CA GLY A 56 -1.97 -13.20 -16.38
C GLY A 56 -0.93 -14.02 -15.62
N VAL A 57 0.05 -13.37 -14.96
CA VAL A 57 0.96 -14.06 -14.04
C VAL A 57 0.15 -14.85 -13.01
N GLU A 58 0.43 -16.15 -12.93
CA GLU A 58 -0.27 -17.06 -12.02
C GLU A 58 0.26 -16.92 -10.60
N ILE A 59 -0.64 -16.70 -9.63
CA ILE A 59 -0.26 -16.71 -8.21
C ILE A 59 -0.28 -18.16 -7.72
N PRO A 60 0.79 -18.64 -7.07
CA PRO A 60 0.80 -19.95 -6.42
C PRO A 60 -0.42 -20.14 -5.52
N LYS A 61 -1.02 -21.34 -5.56
CA LYS A 61 -2.30 -21.63 -4.90
C LYS A 61 -2.25 -21.37 -3.40
N GLU A 62 -1.09 -21.56 -2.79
CA GLU A 62 -0.79 -21.36 -1.38
C GLU A 62 -0.90 -19.89 -0.96
N ILE A 63 -0.57 -18.98 -1.87
CA ILE A 63 -0.52 -17.52 -1.64
C ILE A 63 -1.84 -16.86 -2.07
N ARG A 64 -2.51 -17.45 -3.06
CA ARG A 64 -3.76 -16.94 -3.65
C ARG A 64 -4.87 -16.69 -2.61
N ALA A 65 -4.91 -17.47 -1.52
CA ALA A 65 -5.88 -17.27 -0.45
C ALA A 65 -5.67 -15.96 0.35
N TYR A 66 -4.43 -15.46 0.37
CA TYR A 66 -4.04 -14.28 1.13
C TYR A 66 -3.96 -13.03 0.23
N VAL A 67 -3.60 -13.24 -1.04
CA VAL A 67 -3.30 -12.17 -1.98
C VAL A 67 -4.39 -12.09 -3.05
N ASN A 68 -5.38 -11.23 -2.80
CA ASN A 68 -6.38 -10.86 -3.81
C ASN A 68 -5.87 -9.68 -4.64
N ARG A 69 -6.09 -9.69 -5.96
CA ARG A 69 -5.64 -8.60 -6.87
C ARG A 69 -6.06 -7.20 -6.39
N SER A 70 -7.30 -7.06 -5.93
CA SER A 70 -7.81 -5.79 -5.43
C SER A 70 -7.12 -5.33 -4.14
N ARG A 71 -6.75 -6.26 -3.27
CA ARG A 71 -6.09 -5.96 -1.98
C ARG A 71 -4.58 -5.85 -2.09
N LEU A 72 -4.00 -6.41 -3.16
CA LEU A 72 -2.58 -6.35 -3.42
C LEU A 72 -2.08 -4.91 -3.45
N LEU A 73 -2.81 -4.01 -4.11
CA LEU A 73 -2.46 -2.58 -4.12
C LEU A 73 -2.37 -1.98 -2.72
N ASP A 74 -3.37 -2.25 -1.88
CA ASP A 74 -3.37 -1.80 -0.48
C ASP A 74 -2.22 -2.44 0.33
N PHE A 75 -1.85 -3.67 -0.02
CA PHE A 75 -0.69 -4.33 0.56
C PHE A 75 0.61 -3.65 0.14
N PHE A 76 0.78 -3.24 -1.12
CA PHE A 76 2.02 -2.58 -1.56
C PHE A 76 2.35 -1.36 -0.70
N ASP A 77 1.37 -0.49 -0.45
CA ASP A 77 1.54 0.68 0.42
C ASP A 77 1.86 0.33 1.88
N LEU A 78 1.51 -0.88 2.31
CA LEU A 78 1.77 -1.39 3.67
C LEU A 78 3.13 -2.10 3.77
N LEU A 79 3.54 -2.77 2.70
CA LEU A 79 4.81 -3.47 2.55
C LEU A 79 5.96 -2.48 2.35
N ASP A 80 5.70 -1.38 1.65
CA ASP A 80 6.67 -0.33 1.37
C ASP A 80 6.94 0.48 2.64
N GLN A 81 7.99 0.09 3.36
CA GLN A 81 8.39 0.74 4.61
C GLN A 81 9.02 2.11 4.37
N ASN A 82 9.59 2.31 3.19
CA ASN A 82 10.34 3.51 2.82
C ASN A 82 9.50 4.54 2.06
N ALA A 83 8.30 4.14 1.60
CA ALA A 83 7.39 4.93 0.79
C ALA A 83 8.02 5.45 -0.51
N ASP A 84 8.94 4.67 -1.12
CA ASP A 84 9.59 5.02 -2.38
C ASP A 84 8.80 4.53 -3.61
N GLY A 85 7.73 3.76 -3.40
CA GLY A 85 6.90 3.19 -4.46
C GLY A 85 7.51 1.93 -5.09
N ALA A 86 8.57 1.40 -4.49
CA ALA A 86 9.32 0.24 -4.92
C ALA A 86 9.39 -0.78 -3.79
N LEU A 87 9.28 -2.07 -4.12
CA LEU A 87 9.48 -3.14 -3.14
C LEU A 87 10.74 -3.92 -3.46
N THR A 88 11.65 -3.94 -2.50
CA THR A 88 12.76 -4.90 -2.52
C THR A 88 12.28 -6.31 -2.21
N GLN A 89 13.06 -7.32 -2.62
CA GLN A 89 12.77 -8.72 -2.30
C GLN A 89 12.56 -8.95 -0.80
N THR A 90 13.38 -8.31 0.03
CA THR A 90 13.29 -8.42 1.50
C THR A 90 12.00 -7.83 2.04
N GLU A 91 11.60 -6.65 1.58
CA GLU A 91 10.36 -6.01 2.02
C GLU A 91 9.12 -6.80 1.60
N PHE A 92 9.14 -7.32 0.37
CA PHE A 92 8.07 -8.16 -0.15
C PHE A 92 7.91 -9.45 0.66
N VAL A 93 8.99 -10.21 0.86
CA VAL A 93 8.96 -11.49 1.57
C VAL A 93 8.64 -11.30 3.05
N ASP A 94 9.26 -10.32 3.71
CA ASP A 94 9.05 -10.08 5.13
C ASP A 94 7.65 -9.54 5.39
N GLY A 95 7.17 -8.63 4.54
CA GLY A 95 5.86 -8.05 4.72
C GLY A 95 4.71 -9.01 4.37
N LEU A 96 4.85 -9.87 3.35
CA LEU A 96 3.90 -10.97 3.12
C LEU A 96 3.95 -12.01 4.25
N SER A 97 5.14 -12.28 4.80
CA SER A 97 5.27 -13.15 5.97
C SER A 97 4.56 -12.55 7.18
N CYS A 98 4.69 -11.24 7.41
CA CYS A 98 3.93 -10.56 8.44
C CYS A 98 2.43 -10.69 8.20
N LEU A 99 1.98 -10.50 6.95
CA LEU A 99 0.58 -10.60 6.59
C LEU A 99 -0.01 -12.00 6.85
N VAL A 100 0.70 -13.07 6.51
CA VAL A 100 0.21 -14.44 6.75
C VAL A 100 0.18 -14.80 8.24
N LEU A 101 1.08 -14.21 9.04
CA LEU A 101 1.10 -14.41 10.49
C LEU A 101 0.04 -13.60 11.22
N SER A 102 -0.14 -12.38 10.77
CA SER A 102 -1.04 -11.41 11.35
C SER A 102 -2.38 -11.71 10.71
N ASP A 103 -3.20 -12.53 11.35
CA ASP A 103 -4.60 -12.81 11.00
C ASP A 103 -5.42 -11.52 11.19
N VAL A 104 -4.98 -10.47 10.52
CA VAL A 104 -5.33 -9.07 10.73
C VAL A 104 -6.48 -8.81 9.78
N PRO A 105 -7.66 -8.48 10.32
CA PRO A 105 -8.80 -8.17 9.48
C PRO A 105 -8.47 -6.95 8.62
N VAL A 106 -9.04 -6.90 7.41
CA VAL A 106 -8.73 -5.87 6.40
C VAL A 106 -8.97 -4.47 6.94
N GLU A 107 -9.97 -4.32 7.79
CA GLU A 107 -10.33 -3.09 8.49
C GLU A 107 -9.15 -2.55 9.30
N MET A 108 -8.39 -3.41 9.97
CA MET A 108 -7.21 -3.01 10.72
C MET A 108 -6.08 -2.55 9.80
N MET A 109 -5.93 -3.14 8.61
CA MET A 109 -4.97 -2.63 7.64
C MET A 109 -5.33 -1.24 7.13
N GLN A 110 -6.61 -0.99 6.88
CA GLN A 110 -7.09 0.34 6.47
C GLN A 110 -6.74 1.38 7.55
N ILE A 111 -6.93 1.04 8.82
CA ILE A 111 -6.53 1.90 9.94
C ILE A 111 -5.02 2.13 9.92
N LEU A 112 -4.20 1.08 9.76
CA LEU A 112 -2.74 1.22 9.68
C LEU A 112 -2.30 2.10 8.50
N HIS A 113 -2.97 1.98 7.36
CA HIS A 113 -2.72 2.82 6.19
C HIS A 113 -3.03 4.30 6.49
N VAL A 114 -4.18 4.59 7.09
CA VAL A 114 -4.55 5.95 7.52
C VAL A 114 -3.51 6.53 8.50
N LEU A 115 -3.10 5.73 9.50
CA LEU A 115 -2.10 6.16 10.49
C LEU A 115 -0.73 6.46 9.84
N ARG A 116 -0.28 5.61 8.91
CA ARG A 116 0.96 5.86 8.16
C ARG A 116 0.86 7.12 7.29
N SER A 117 -0.27 7.30 6.61
CA SER A 117 -0.53 8.50 5.81
C SER A 117 -0.48 9.78 6.66
N MET A 118 -1.11 9.77 7.83
CA MET A 118 -1.04 10.87 8.79
C MET A 118 0.39 11.12 9.29
N ARG A 119 1.14 10.07 9.61
CA ARG A 119 2.55 10.20 10.05
C ARG A 119 3.42 10.87 9.00
N ARG A 120 3.23 10.54 7.71
CA ARG A 120 3.92 11.19 6.58
C ARG A 120 3.54 12.67 6.49
N GLY A 121 2.26 13.00 6.60
CA GLY A 121 1.79 14.39 6.61
C GLY A 121 2.41 15.23 7.74
N ILE A 122 2.52 14.66 8.94
CA ILE A 122 3.14 15.34 10.08
C ILE A 122 4.66 15.54 9.87
N ALA A 123 5.36 14.55 9.33
CA ALA A 123 6.80 14.64 9.06
C ALA A 123 7.14 15.79 8.08
N LEU A 124 6.34 15.96 7.03
CA LEU A 124 6.51 17.06 6.07
C LEU A 124 6.32 18.45 6.74
N LEU A 125 5.36 18.56 7.66
CA LEU A 125 5.11 19.81 8.40
C LEU A 125 6.24 20.12 9.38
N THR A 126 6.85 19.10 10.00
CA THR A 126 7.99 19.31 10.91
C THR A 126 9.24 19.72 10.16
N ASP A 127 9.51 19.14 8.99
CA ASP A 127 10.67 19.51 8.16
C ASP A 127 10.55 20.95 7.66
N SER A 128 9.35 21.38 7.26
CA SER A 128 9.11 22.76 6.82
C SER A 128 9.28 23.80 7.94
N LYS A 129 9.10 23.44 9.22
CA LYS A 129 9.27 24.38 10.34
C LYS A 129 10.70 24.46 10.89
N MET A 130 11.53 23.42 10.72
CA MET A 130 12.93 23.46 11.14
C MET A 130 13.86 24.19 10.16
N GLY A 131 13.43 24.42 8.92
CA GLY A 131 14.18 25.21 7.93
C GLY A 131 14.25 26.73 8.18
N CYS A 132 13.56 27.28 9.19
CA CYS A 132 13.52 28.73 9.45
C CYS A 132 14.36 29.20 10.65
N ALA A 133 15.13 28.32 11.30
CA ALA A 133 15.98 28.70 12.45
C ALA A 133 17.29 29.43 12.07
N GLY A 134 17.42 29.87 10.82
CA GLY A 134 18.61 30.54 10.29
C GLY A 134 18.52 32.07 10.14
N LEU A 135 17.44 32.73 10.60
CA LEU A 135 17.47 34.19 10.73
C LEU A 135 18.16 34.56 12.04
N GLN A 136 19.47 34.74 11.88
CA GLN A 136 20.33 35.67 12.60
C GLN A 136 19.58 36.51 13.65
N THR A 137 19.95 36.34 14.91
CA THR A 137 19.85 37.37 15.94
C THR A 137 20.75 38.54 15.56
N ALA A 138 20.49 39.20 14.44
CA ALA A 138 21.08 40.49 14.13
C ALA A 138 20.25 41.55 14.84
N SER A 139 20.77 41.98 15.99
CA SER A 139 20.63 43.31 16.59
C SER A 139 19.51 44.19 16.02
N LEU A 140 18.43 44.34 16.80
CA LEU A 140 17.34 45.30 16.57
C LEU A 140 17.88 46.73 16.40
N PRO A 141 17.61 47.42 15.28
CA PRO A 141 17.51 48.88 15.30
C PRO A 141 16.10 49.26 15.77
N LEU A 142 16.07 50.12 16.79
CA LEU A 142 14.89 50.83 17.27
C LEU A 142 14.09 51.46 16.10
N LEU A 143 12.77 51.29 16.19
CA LEU A 143 11.72 52.26 15.87
C LEU A 143 11.99 53.24 14.71
N SER A 144 11.29 53.03 13.59
CA SER A 144 10.71 54.18 12.88
C SER A 144 9.34 53.82 12.29
N SER A 145 8.36 54.54 12.83
CA SER A 145 6.97 54.60 12.42
C SER A 145 6.84 55.32 11.09
N ALA A 146 6.26 54.67 10.07
CA ALA A 146 5.29 55.27 9.15
C ALA A 146 4.96 54.32 8.00
N ALA A 147 3.65 54.11 7.78
CA ALA A 147 2.96 54.07 6.49
C ALA A 147 1.88 52.97 6.46
N LEU A 148 0.68 53.39 6.83
CA LEU A 148 -0.57 52.80 6.35
C LEU A 148 -0.56 52.84 4.82
N GLY A 149 -0.65 51.68 4.18
CA GLY A 149 -0.65 51.53 2.73
C GLY A 149 -1.47 50.33 2.30
N GLU A 150 -2.77 50.58 2.15
CA GLU A 150 -3.73 50.01 1.20
C GLU A 150 -3.79 48.48 0.94
N PHE A 151 -4.91 47.93 1.40
CA PHE A 151 -5.53 46.66 1.01
C PHE A 151 -5.91 46.64 -0.48
N PRO A 152 -5.48 45.63 -1.28
CA PRO A 152 -6.11 45.33 -2.55
C PRO A 152 -7.22 44.28 -2.37
N GLN A 153 -8.47 44.73 -2.50
CA GLN A 153 -9.62 43.91 -2.86
C GLN A 153 -9.58 43.50 -4.34
N ARG A 154 -10.41 42.50 -4.70
CA ARG A 154 -10.80 41.99 -6.06
C ARG A 154 -9.85 40.93 -6.65
N ARG A 155 -10.31 39.81 -7.23
CA ARG A 155 -11.52 39.50 -8.05
C ARG A 155 -11.92 38.02 -7.79
N LYS A 156 -13.18 37.60 -7.68
CA LYS A 156 -14.30 37.52 -8.66
C LYS A 156 -13.92 36.86 -10.00
N ASP A 157 -14.65 35.77 -10.29
CA ASP A 157 -15.07 35.24 -11.59
C ASP A 157 -14.31 34.04 -12.20
N SER A 158 -15.00 32.88 -12.22
CA SER A 158 -15.19 31.94 -13.35
C SER A 158 -15.63 30.58 -12.77
N ALA A 159 -16.89 30.13 -12.83
CA ALA A 159 -17.79 29.90 -13.97
C ALA A 159 -17.19 28.98 -15.03
N GLY A 160 -17.73 27.75 -15.10
CA GLY A 160 -17.77 26.93 -16.32
C GLY A 160 -16.91 25.66 -16.30
N SER A 161 -17.56 24.49 -16.15
CA SER A 161 -17.81 23.61 -17.30
C SER A 161 -18.23 22.22 -16.84
N SER A 162 -19.53 21.95 -16.94
CA SER A 162 -20.15 20.63 -16.89
C SER A 162 -19.89 19.91 -18.21
N ALA A 163 -19.10 18.84 -18.19
CA ALA A 163 -19.05 17.85 -19.27
C ALA A 163 -19.66 16.54 -18.76
N THR A 164 -20.95 16.39 -18.99
CA THR A 164 -21.73 15.17 -18.83
C THR A 164 -21.36 14.21 -19.96
N THR A 165 -20.59 13.16 -19.68
CA THR A 165 -20.32 12.11 -20.65
C THR A 165 -21.49 11.11 -20.67
N PRO A 166 -22.03 10.74 -21.85
CA PRO A 166 -23.13 9.78 -21.97
C PRO A 166 -22.69 8.36 -21.57
N LEU A 167 -23.54 7.71 -20.78
CA LEU A 167 -23.45 6.29 -20.45
C LEU A 167 -23.74 5.44 -21.70
N GLU A 168 -22.78 4.63 -22.12
CA GLU A 168 -22.97 3.60 -23.14
C GLU A 168 -23.76 2.40 -22.56
N PRO A 169 -24.65 1.78 -23.36
CA PRO A 169 -25.45 0.63 -22.94
C PRO A 169 -24.61 -0.65 -22.84
N VAL A 170 -24.66 -1.26 -21.65
CA VAL A 170 -24.10 -2.59 -21.34
C VAL A 170 -24.75 -3.64 -22.24
N ARG A 171 -23.99 -4.16 -23.20
CA ARG A 171 -24.37 -5.34 -23.98
C ARG A 171 -24.34 -6.57 -23.08
N ALA A 172 -25.51 -7.17 -22.88
CA ALA A 172 -25.67 -8.53 -22.39
C ALA A 172 -24.84 -9.48 -23.26
N ARG A 173 -23.95 -10.27 -22.63
CA ARG A 173 -23.32 -11.43 -23.24
C ARG A 173 -23.68 -12.64 -22.41
N ASP A 174 -24.66 -13.35 -22.96
CA ASP A 174 -24.69 -14.79 -23.21
C ASP A 174 -24.16 -15.71 -22.11
N GLU A 175 -25.13 -16.40 -21.54
CA GLU A 175 -24.97 -17.58 -20.71
C GLU A 175 -24.15 -18.64 -21.44
N VAL A 176 -23.09 -19.12 -20.80
CA VAL A 176 -22.37 -20.32 -21.22
C VAL A 176 -22.86 -21.49 -20.37
N PRO A 177 -23.39 -22.56 -20.97
CA PRO A 177 -23.90 -23.71 -20.24
C PRO A 177 -22.78 -24.47 -19.52
N CYS A 178 -23.08 -24.81 -18.27
CA CYS A 178 -22.28 -25.60 -17.36
C CYS A 178 -22.35 -27.08 -17.78
N SER A 179 -21.31 -27.59 -18.44
CA SER A 179 -21.16 -29.04 -18.65
C SER A 179 -20.62 -29.67 -17.37
N VAL A 180 -21.50 -30.34 -16.64
CA VAL A 180 -21.20 -31.20 -15.51
C VAL A 180 -20.70 -32.53 -16.05
N GLU A 181 -19.39 -32.79 -16.01
CA GLU A 181 -18.85 -34.15 -16.18
C GLU A 181 -18.93 -34.89 -14.84
N GLN A 182 -19.75 -35.93 -14.84
CA GLN A 182 -19.85 -36.92 -13.76
C GLN A 182 -18.61 -37.82 -13.82
N VAL A 183 -17.87 -37.90 -12.72
CA VAL A 183 -16.87 -38.95 -12.52
C VAL A 183 -17.51 -40.04 -11.68
N GLU A 184 -17.72 -41.20 -12.31
CA GLU A 184 -18.08 -42.45 -11.64
C GLU A 184 -16.93 -42.95 -10.75
N ILE A 185 -17.33 -43.60 -9.67
CA ILE A 185 -16.57 -44.06 -8.51
C ILE A 185 -15.62 -45.21 -8.87
#